data_AF-E9I5Q9-F1
#
_entry.id   AF-E9I5Q9-F1
#
_cell.length_a   1.000
_cell.length_b   1.000
_cell.length_c   1.000
_cell.angle_alpha   90.00
_cell.angle_beta   90.00
_cell.angle_gamma   90.00
#
_symmetry.space_group_name_H-M   'P 1'
#
loop_
_entity.id
_entity.type
_entity.pdbx_description
1 polymer ?
#
loop_
_entity_poly.entity_id
_entity_poly.type
_entity_poly.pdbx_seq_one_letter_code
_entity_poly.pdbx_strand_id
1 'polypeptide(L)'
;ANDIAIVSLDAPVDLSRTVAPVCLPTASTDPDQFVDQPAVILGWGRAPGSKAKHHQQLTGAALQNGELQQAKISIMSNLDCKAIETPSKHC
;
A
#
# COMPACT_ATOMS: atom_id res chain seq x y z
N ALA A 1 -15.77 -5.52 -5.74
CA ALA A 1 -15.41 -4.21 -6.34
C ALA A 1 -13.93 -4.23 -6.70
N ASN A 2 -13.48 -3.44 -7.68
CA ASN A 2 -12.09 -3.43 -8.17
C ASN A 2 -11.45 -2.08 -7.85
N ASP A 3 -10.40 -2.06 -7.04
CA ASP A 3 -9.65 -0.84 -6.68
C ASP A 3 -8.30 -0.82 -7.41
N ILE A 4 -8.34 -0.46 -8.70
CA ILE A 4 -7.15 -0.42 -9.58
C ILE A 4 -7.38 0.54 -10.76
N ALA A 5 -6.32 1.22 -11.18
CA ALA A 5 -6.32 2.10 -12.35
C ALA A 5 -4.96 2.07 -13.08
N ILE A 6 -4.97 2.44 -14.37
CA ILE A 6 -3.76 2.63 -15.19
C ILE A 6 -3.68 4.10 -15.58
N VAL A 7 -2.51 4.72 -15.36
CA VAL A 7 -2.21 6.09 -15.81
C VAL A 7 -1.17 6.00 -16.91
N SER A 8 -1.53 6.45 -18.12
CA SER A 8 -0.59 6.56 -19.23
C SER A 8 0.08 7.93 -19.19
N LEU A 9 1.41 7.94 -19.13
CA LEU A 9 2.19 9.16 -19.24
C LEU A 9 2.10 9.73 -20.67
N ASP A 10 2.16 11.04 -20.79
CA ASP A 10 2.15 11.77 -22.06
C ASP A 10 3.42 11.50 -22.90
N ALA A 11 4.54 11.26 -22.22
CA ALA A 11 5.80 10.84 -22.81
C ALA A 11 6.46 9.69 -22.01
N PRO A 12 7.28 8.83 -22.66
CA PRO A 12 8.05 7.81 -21.97
C PRO A 12 9.05 8.42 -20.96
N VAL A 13 9.26 7.74 -19.84
CA VAL A 13 10.30 8.10 -18.86
C VAL A 13 11.63 7.42 -19.19
N ASP A 14 12.73 8.13 -18.96
CA ASP A 14 14.08 7.57 -19.08
C ASP A 14 14.41 6.67 -17.88
N LEU A 15 14.74 5.41 -18.16
CA LEU A 15 15.16 4.46 -17.14
C LEU A 15 16.56 4.79 -16.61
N SER A 16 16.75 4.62 -15.31
CA SER A 16 18.01 4.97 -14.63
C SER A 16 18.19 4.15 -13.35
N ARG A 17 19.27 4.42 -12.61
CA ARG A 17 19.49 3.82 -11.28
C ARG A 17 18.39 4.15 -10.27
N THR A 18 17.64 5.24 -10.48
CA THR A 18 16.58 5.69 -9.57
C THR A 18 15.18 5.59 -10.18
N VAL A 19 15.06 5.10 -11.42
CA VAL A 19 13.78 4.94 -12.13
C VAL A 19 13.76 3.59 -12.84
N ALA A 20 12.95 2.66 -12.34
CA ALA A 20 12.76 1.34 -12.92
C ALA A 20 11.32 0.84 -12.67
N PRO A 21 10.73 0.06 -13.59
CA PRO A 21 9.43 -0.56 -13.38
C PRO A 21 9.52 -1.73 -12.38
N VAL A 22 8.38 -2.06 -11.75
CA VAL A 22 8.22 -3.29 -10.97
C VAL A 22 7.68 -4.41 -11.85
N CYS A 23 8.05 -5.66 -11.54
CA CYS A 23 7.49 -6.82 -12.20
C CYS A 23 6.02 -7.02 -11.82
N LEU A 24 5.18 -7.36 -12.80
CA LEU A 24 3.84 -7.88 -12.51
C LEU A 24 3.94 -9.30 -11.96
N PRO A 25 3.11 -9.68 -10.98
CA PRO A 25 3.07 -11.06 -10.50
C PRO A 25 2.52 -11.98 -11.60
N THR A 26 2.88 -13.26 -11.51
CA THR A 26 2.24 -14.30 -12.33
C THR A 26 0.75 -14.32 -12.03
N ALA A 27 -0.08 -14.39 -13.07
CA ALA A 27 -1.52 -14.47 -12.89
C ALA A 27 -1.88 -15.72 -12.08
N SER A 28 -2.66 -15.52 -11.01
CA SER A 28 -3.12 -16.58 -10.11
C SER A 28 -4.56 -16.29 -9.69
N THR A 29 -5.35 -17.35 -9.51
CA THR A 29 -6.68 -17.28 -8.92
C THR A 29 -6.66 -17.52 -7.41
N ASP A 30 -5.51 -17.91 -6.85
CA ASP A 30 -5.34 -18.10 -5.41
C ASP A 30 -5.17 -16.73 -4.74
N PRO A 31 -6.13 -16.30 -3.90
CA PRO A 31 -6.08 -15.00 -3.27
C PRO A 31 -5.06 -14.95 -2.11
N ASP A 32 -4.54 -16.11 -1.67
CA ASP A 32 -3.57 -16.26 -0.59
C ASP A 32 -2.15 -16.63 -1.10
N GLN A 33 -1.89 -16.45 -2.40
CA GLN A 33 -0.62 -16.83 -3.06
C GLN A 33 0.66 -16.22 -2.44
N PHE A 34 0.53 -15.18 -1.61
CA PHE A 34 1.64 -14.49 -0.96
C PHE A 34 1.61 -14.54 0.56
N VAL A 35 0.74 -15.36 1.16
CA VAL A 35 0.68 -15.49 2.63
C VAL A 35 2.03 -15.87 3.21
N ASP A 36 2.35 -15.28 4.37
CA ASP A 36 3.61 -15.40 5.10
C ASP A 36 4.87 -14.92 4.35
N GLN A 37 4.72 -14.40 3.13
CA GLN A 37 5.83 -13.79 2.41
C GLN A 37 6.13 -12.39 2.97
N PRO A 38 7.42 -12.03 3.11
CA PRO A 38 7.79 -10.69 3.48
C PRO A 38 7.47 -9.73 2.33
N ALA A 39 6.80 -8.63 2.64
CA ALA A 39 6.52 -7.55 1.72
C ALA A 39 7.16 -6.24 2.19
N VAL A 40 7.44 -5.35 1.23
CA VAL A 40 7.92 -3.99 1.51
C VAL A 40 6.85 -3.01 1.06
N ILE A 41 6.49 -2.10 1.96
CA ILE A 41 5.64 -0.94 1.65
C ILE A 41 6.49 0.32 1.72
N LEU A 42 6.26 1.24 0.77
CA LEU A 42 6.98 2.51 0.65
C LEU A 42 5.97 3.65 0.60
N GLY A 43 6.28 4.78 1.23
CA GLY A 43 5.44 5.97 1.12
C GLY A 43 5.89 7.16 1.94
N TRP A 44 5.28 8.32 1.64
CA TRP A 44 5.46 9.58 2.37
C TRP A 44 4.38 9.82 3.43
N GLY A 45 3.54 8.82 3.68
CA GLY A 45 2.40 8.94 4.57
C GLY A 45 1.30 9.84 3.99
N ARG A 46 0.48 10.38 4.88
CA ARG A 46 -0.73 11.13 4.54
C ARG A 46 -0.47 12.63 4.51
N ALA A 47 -0.82 13.30 3.41
CA ALA A 47 -0.72 14.75 3.32
C ALA A 47 -1.60 15.45 4.39
N PRO A 48 -1.11 16.48 5.08
CA PRO A 48 -1.91 17.29 6.01
C PRO A 48 -3.17 17.81 5.33
N GLY A 49 -4.34 17.62 5.95
CA GLY A 49 -5.62 18.12 5.43
C GLY A 49 -6.38 17.17 4.51
N SER A 50 -5.81 16.03 4.11
CA SER A 50 -6.62 14.97 3.49
C SER A 50 -7.61 14.43 4.54
N LYS A 51 -8.90 14.72 4.38
CA LYS A 51 -9.97 14.23 5.27
C LYS A 51 -10.39 12.83 4.83
N ALA A 52 -10.01 11.78 5.54
CA ALA A 52 -10.69 10.49 5.39
C ALA A 52 -11.93 10.61 6.25
N LYS A 53 -13.10 10.38 5.65
CA LYS A 53 -14.37 10.55 6.37
C LYS A 53 -14.59 9.53 7.49
N HIS A 54 -13.76 8.50 7.56
CA HIS A 54 -13.82 7.46 8.58
C HIS A 54 -12.40 7.00 8.89
N HIS A 55 -11.65 7.77 9.66
CA HIS A 55 -10.84 7.21 10.75
C HIS A 55 -10.20 8.28 11.60
N GLN A 56 -10.06 7.96 12.88
CA GLN A 56 -9.46 8.77 13.92
C GLN A 56 -8.22 9.47 13.37
N GLN A 57 -8.11 10.78 13.62
CA GLN A 57 -6.91 11.55 13.38
C GLN A 57 -5.78 10.88 14.16
N LEU A 58 -5.12 9.90 13.58
CA LEU A 58 -3.77 9.55 13.96
C LEU A 58 -3.00 10.82 13.65
N THR A 59 -2.81 11.65 14.66
CA THR A 59 -1.71 12.60 14.76
C THR A 59 -0.37 11.83 14.85
N GLY A 60 -0.24 10.73 14.08
CA GLY A 60 1.02 10.11 13.75
C GLY A 60 1.66 11.08 12.78
N ALA A 61 2.67 11.77 13.28
CA ALA A 61 3.39 12.85 12.64
C ALA A 61 3.31 12.78 11.12
N ALA A 62 2.80 13.86 10.49
CA ALA A 62 3.29 14.20 9.16
C ALA A 62 4.80 14.01 9.22
N LEU A 63 5.34 13.09 8.40
CA LEU A 63 6.77 12.80 8.39
C LEU A 63 7.48 14.14 8.21
N GLN A 64 8.07 14.63 9.30
CA GLN A 64 8.43 16.06 9.45
C GLN A 64 9.50 16.49 8.43
N ASN A 65 10.16 15.52 7.79
CA ASN A 65 11.23 15.70 6.82
C ASN A 65 10.81 15.47 5.35
N GLY A 66 9.58 15.02 5.07
CA GLY A 66 9.12 14.76 3.69
C GLY A 66 9.91 13.67 2.95
N GLU A 67 10.70 12.86 3.66
CA GLU A 67 11.50 11.79 3.08
C GLU A 67 10.66 10.52 2.86
N LEU A 68 10.97 9.79 1.80
CA LEU A 68 10.34 8.50 1.52
C LEU A 68 10.73 7.50 2.62
N GLN A 69 9.74 6.84 3.22
CA GLN A 69 9.96 5.82 4.24
C GLN A 69 9.63 4.43 3.71
N GLN A 70 10.17 3.41 4.38
CA GLN A 70 9.90 2.01 4.09
C GLN A 70 9.54 1.22 5.35
N ALA A 71 8.68 0.21 5.20
CA ALA A 71 8.43 -0.79 6.23
C ALA A 71 8.40 -2.19 5.63
N LYS A 72 8.85 -3.17 6.42
CA LYS A 72 8.74 -4.60 6.10
C LYS A 72 7.58 -5.19 6.89
N ILE A 73 6.70 -5.90 6.20
CA ILE A 73 5.50 -6.52 6.78
C ILE A 73 5.39 -7.98 6.34
N SER A 74 4.58 -8.76 7.05
CA SER A 74 4.19 -10.11 6.61
C SER A 74 2.76 -10.07 6.09
N ILE A 75 2.50 -10.79 5.00
CA ILE A 75 1.17 -10.87 4.40
C ILE A 75 0.35 -11.92 5.17
N MET A 76 -0.81 -11.51 5.69
CA MET A 76 -1.76 -12.40 6.36
C MET A 76 -2.72 -13.08 5.38
N SER A 77 -3.33 -14.18 5.81
CA SER A 77 -4.38 -14.84 5.02
C SER A 77 -5.64 -13.96 4.92
N ASN A 78 -6.39 -14.14 3.84
CA ASN A 78 -7.68 -13.47 3.69
C ASN A 78 -8.69 -13.91 4.75
N LEU A 79 -8.56 -15.12 5.29
CA LEU A 79 -9.39 -15.60 6.40
C LEU A 79 -9.13 -14.76 7.66
N ASP A 80 -7.86 -14.58 8.03
CA ASP A 80 -7.48 -13.82 9.22
C ASP A 80 -7.81 -12.34 9.07
N CYS A 81 -7.57 -11.77 7.88
CA CYS A 81 -7.96 -10.39 7.55
C CYS A 81 -9.48 -10.17 7.76
N LYS A 82 -10.32 -11.08 7.24
CA LYS A 82 -11.78 -10.97 7.43
C LYS A 82 -12.22 -11.09 8.88
N ALA A 83 -11.49 -11.84 9.70
CA ALA A 83 -11.81 -11.99 11.11
C ALA A 83 -11.55 -10.70 11.91
N ILE A 84 -10.59 -9.88 11.48
CA ILE A 84 -10.27 -8.59 12.14
C ILE A 84 -11.14 -7.43 11.62
N GLU A 85 -11.68 -7.52 10.40
CA GLU A 85 -12.58 -6.53 9.78
C GLU A 85 -14.02 -6.52 10.36
N THR A 86 -14.21 -6.92 11.62
CA THR A 86 -15.53 -6.83 12.27
C THR A 86 -15.84 -5.39 12.71
N PRO A 87 -17.12 -4.95 12.71
CA PRO A 87 -17.51 -3.53 12.73
C PRO A 87 -17.10 -2.70 13.97
N SER A 88 -16.40 -3.28 14.94
CA SER A 88 -16.05 -2.66 16.21
C SER A 88 -14.56 -2.70 16.54
N LYS A 89 -13.69 -3.16 15.63
CA LYS A 89 -12.24 -3.12 15.81
C LYS A 89 -11.56 -2.66 14.52
N HIS A 90 -11.64 -1.38 14.26
CA HIS A 90 -10.80 -0.76 13.24
C HIS A 90 -9.52 -0.27 13.94
N CYS A 91 -8.34 -0.62 13.40
CA CYS A 91 -7.04 -0.09 13.84
C CYS A 91 -7.02 1.43 13.86
#